data_AF-A0A0P6XD46-F1
#
_entry.id   AF-A0A0P6XD46-F1
#
_cell.length_a   1.000
_cell.length_b   1.000
_cell.length_c   1.000
_cell.angle_alpha   90.00
_cell.angle_beta   90.00
_cell.angle_gamma   90.00
#
_symmetry.space_group_name_H-M   'P 1'
#
loop_
_entity.id
_entity.type
_entity.pdbx_description
1 polymer ?
#
loop_
_entity_poly.entity_id
_entity_poly.type
_entity_poly.pdbx_seq_one_letter_code
_entity_poly.pdbx_strand_id
1 'polypeptide(L)'
;MPPPDSGLPTVSLDAGSLASGYQAETVPAAFGGDLPYWEVLPEYTRVTLQGYAISDHLHEPAIYIYPVRELEKVNEGARTVVSSLQSLLQSPQEIPNMPFLPLFNAGQMMHTHLQYLDFQSGQGLRYLTMFSQGIVPINNDELIYTYQGLTSDGKYYVAAVLPVTHTSLPADGSVTGSEPPEFVSDYAAYVANTAASLNTQAANTFTPDLTQLDAMMSSLEIK
;
A
#
# COMPACT_ATOMS: atom_id res chain seq x y z
N MET A 1 19.16 33.36 9.54
CA MET A 1 18.41 32.09 9.53
C MET A 1 18.51 31.55 8.12
N PRO A 2 19.05 30.35 7.88
CA PRO A 2 18.93 29.74 6.56
C PRO A 2 17.43 29.60 6.23
N PRO A 3 17.01 29.69 4.96
CA PRO A 3 15.66 29.28 4.61
C PRO A 3 15.47 27.81 5.05
N PRO A 4 14.26 27.41 5.49
CA PRO A 4 13.97 25.99 5.62
C PRO A 4 14.26 25.35 4.26
N ASP A 5 14.96 24.21 4.23
CA ASP A 5 15.08 23.38 3.04
C ASP A 5 13.66 23.07 2.55
N SER A 6 13.20 23.86 1.58
CA SER A 6 11.85 23.80 1.00
C SER A 6 11.84 22.99 -0.29
N GLY A 7 12.84 22.12 -0.47
CA GLY A 7 12.90 21.17 -1.57
C GLY A 7 12.17 19.90 -1.15
N LEU A 8 11.19 19.48 -1.95
CA LEU A 8 10.65 18.12 -1.86
C LEU A 8 11.77 17.11 -2.03
N PRO A 9 11.62 15.91 -1.44
CA PRO A 9 12.64 14.89 -1.57
C PRO A 9 12.85 14.55 -3.05
N THR A 10 14.12 14.38 -3.44
CA THR A 10 14.43 13.82 -4.75
C THR A 10 14.28 12.31 -4.69
N VAL A 11 13.55 11.72 -5.63
CA VAL A 11 13.26 10.29 -5.68
C VAL A 11 14.05 9.61 -6.80
N SER A 12 14.78 8.54 -6.44
CA SER A 12 15.37 7.59 -7.40
C SER A 12 14.74 6.22 -7.19
N LEU A 13 14.37 5.55 -8.28
CA LEU A 13 13.72 4.25 -8.27
C LEU A 13 14.18 3.42 -9.48
N ASP A 14 14.54 2.16 -9.27
CA ASP A 14 14.72 1.20 -10.36
C ASP A 14 13.42 0.41 -10.55
N ALA A 15 12.64 0.80 -11.55
CA ALA A 15 11.39 0.11 -11.88
C ALA A 15 11.61 -1.18 -12.69
N GLY A 16 12.83 -1.49 -13.13
CA GLY A 16 13.14 -2.67 -13.93
C GLY A 16 12.19 -2.86 -15.12
N SER A 17 11.57 -4.04 -15.22
CA SER A 17 10.55 -4.36 -16.22
C SER A 17 9.11 -4.09 -15.76
N LEU A 18 8.89 -3.62 -14.54
CA LEU A 18 7.54 -3.38 -13.99
C LEU A 18 6.87 -2.16 -14.60
N ALA A 19 7.66 -1.21 -15.09
CA ALA A 19 7.19 0.04 -15.68
C ALA A 19 8.20 0.53 -16.74
N SER A 20 7.74 1.23 -17.76
CA SER A 20 8.61 1.88 -18.75
C SER A 20 9.31 3.13 -18.21
N GLY A 21 8.91 3.59 -17.02
CA GLY A 21 9.45 4.75 -16.32
C GLY A 21 8.54 5.15 -15.16
N TYR A 22 8.89 6.25 -14.49
CA TYR A 22 8.06 6.83 -13.45
C TYR A 22 8.03 8.36 -13.55
N GLN A 23 6.99 8.96 -13.02
CA GLN A 23 6.87 10.41 -12.89
C GLN A 23 6.63 10.76 -11.43
N ALA A 24 7.47 11.64 -10.89
CA ALA A 24 7.27 12.23 -9.57
C ALA A 24 6.61 13.61 -9.72
N GLU A 25 5.62 13.88 -8.89
CA GLU A 25 4.97 15.18 -8.81
C GLU A 25 4.66 15.58 -7.37
N THR A 26 4.56 16.89 -7.16
CA THR A 26 4.07 17.47 -5.92
C THR A 26 2.55 17.43 -5.91
N VAL A 27 1.96 16.82 -4.89
CA VAL A 27 0.54 16.96 -4.60
C VAL A 27 0.37 18.05 -3.54
N PRO A 28 -0.34 19.16 -3.85
CA PRO A 28 -0.57 20.23 -2.90
C PRO A 28 -1.29 19.74 -1.65
N ALA A 29 -1.04 20.43 -0.53
CA ALA A 29 -1.74 20.15 0.72
C ALA A 29 -3.26 20.34 0.57
N ALA A 30 -4.03 19.48 1.24
CA ALA A 30 -5.48 19.52 1.26
C ALA A 30 -5.98 19.77 2.70
N PHE A 31 -6.59 20.94 2.91
CA PHE A 31 -7.15 21.36 4.20
C PHE A 31 -8.52 22.01 3.98
N GLY A 32 -9.48 21.81 4.89
CA GLY A 32 -10.77 22.51 4.84
C GLY A 32 -11.94 21.76 5.48
N GLY A 33 -13.02 22.48 5.80
CA GLY A 33 -14.10 22.06 6.70
C GLY A 33 -15.08 21.01 6.17
N ASP A 34 -15.01 20.66 4.88
CA ASP A 34 -15.87 19.64 4.26
C ASP A 34 -15.08 18.41 3.76
N LEU A 35 -13.75 18.42 3.88
CA LEU A 35 -12.96 17.24 3.54
C LEU A 35 -13.15 16.17 4.59
N PRO A 36 -13.42 14.91 4.19
CA PRO A 36 -13.39 13.83 5.15
C PRO A 36 -11.97 13.67 5.73
N TYR A 37 -11.87 13.15 6.95
CA TYR A 37 -10.60 13.13 7.67
C TYR A 37 -9.48 12.35 6.94
N TRP A 38 -9.82 11.38 6.08
CA TRP A 38 -8.84 10.62 5.28
C TRP A 38 -8.24 11.42 4.11
N GLU A 39 -8.86 12.54 3.72
CA GLU A 39 -8.39 13.43 2.64
C GLU A 39 -7.63 14.65 3.17
N VAL A 40 -7.63 14.89 4.49
CA VAL A 40 -6.83 15.95 5.09
C VAL A 40 -5.36 15.51 5.12
N LEU A 41 -4.57 16.03 4.19
CA LEU A 41 -3.18 15.62 3.95
C LEU A 41 -2.27 16.86 3.79
N PRO A 42 -1.02 16.80 4.25
CA PRO A 42 -0.04 17.85 3.95
C PRO A 42 0.32 17.81 2.46
N GLU A 43 1.18 18.72 2.02
CA GLU A 43 1.84 18.56 0.72
C GLU A 43 2.70 17.29 0.76
N TYR A 44 2.68 16.50 -0.33
CA TYR A 44 3.44 15.26 -0.42
C TYR A 44 3.92 15.00 -1.84
N THR A 45 4.82 14.02 -2.02
CA THR A 45 5.25 13.60 -3.36
C THR A 45 4.50 12.34 -3.77
N ARG A 46 3.94 12.34 -4.97
CA ARG A 46 3.36 11.16 -5.62
C ARG A 46 4.25 10.71 -6.76
N VAL A 47 4.52 9.43 -6.85
CA VAL A 47 5.28 8.80 -7.93
C VAL A 47 4.36 7.82 -8.65
N THR A 48 4.06 8.08 -9.91
CA THR A 48 3.23 7.23 -10.75
C THR A 48 4.10 6.38 -11.67
N LEU A 49 3.81 5.09 -11.75
CA LEU A 49 4.51 4.15 -12.64
C LEU A 49 3.87 4.16 -14.03
N GLN A 50 4.67 4.37 -15.07
CA GLN A 50 4.20 4.40 -16.46
C GLN A 50 4.30 3.02 -17.09
N GLY A 51 3.26 2.58 -17.81
CA GLY A 51 3.28 1.27 -18.48
C GLY A 51 3.27 0.09 -17.52
N TYR A 52 2.72 0.27 -16.32
CA TYR A 52 2.50 -0.82 -15.36
C TYR A 52 1.56 -1.88 -15.96
N ALA A 53 1.81 -3.15 -15.66
CA ALA A 53 1.15 -4.28 -16.34
C ALA A 53 -0.37 -4.37 -16.12
N ILE A 54 -0.86 -3.83 -15.00
CA ILE A 54 -2.29 -3.83 -14.66
C ILE A 54 -2.81 -2.40 -14.79
N SER A 55 -3.79 -2.22 -15.68
CA SER A 55 -4.44 -0.93 -15.94
C SER A 55 -5.94 -0.91 -15.68
N ASP A 56 -6.58 -2.08 -15.63
CA ASP A 56 -8.02 -2.24 -15.34
C ASP A 56 -8.14 -2.74 -13.89
N HIS A 57 -8.17 -1.78 -12.96
CA HIS A 57 -8.12 -2.00 -11.52
C HIS A 57 -8.67 -0.78 -10.78
N LEU A 58 -9.22 -0.95 -9.58
CA LEU A 58 -9.79 0.12 -8.77
C LEU A 58 -8.79 1.24 -8.41
N HIS A 59 -7.54 0.85 -8.17
CA HIS A 59 -6.44 1.74 -7.83
C HIS A 59 -5.42 1.89 -8.95
N GLU A 60 -4.90 3.11 -9.14
CA GLU A 60 -3.75 3.37 -9.99
C GLU A 60 -2.43 3.01 -9.27
N PRO A 61 -1.41 2.47 -9.97
CA PRO A 61 -0.11 2.15 -9.38
C PRO A 61 0.65 3.43 -8.98
N ALA A 62 0.81 3.63 -7.67
CA ALA A 62 1.46 4.81 -7.13
C ALA A 62 2.29 4.55 -5.87
N ILE A 63 3.32 5.36 -5.68
CA ILE A 63 4.07 5.50 -4.43
C ILE A 63 3.85 6.90 -3.89
N TYR A 64 3.55 7.00 -2.60
CA TYR A 64 3.27 8.22 -1.87
C TYR A 64 4.37 8.44 -0.83
N ILE A 65 4.93 9.65 -0.80
CA ILE A 65 5.98 10.03 0.14
C ILE A 65 5.50 11.23 0.94
N TYR A 66 5.11 10.98 2.20
CA TYR A 66 4.55 11.98 3.08
C TYR A 66 5.61 12.51 4.06
N PRO A 67 5.69 13.84 4.27
CA PRO A 67 6.48 14.40 5.36
C PRO A 67 5.84 14.05 6.70
N VAL A 68 6.46 13.15 7.48
CA VAL A 68 5.91 12.58 8.73
C VAL A 68 5.46 13.69 9.68
N ARG A 69 6.34 14.67 9.92
CA ARG A 69 6.06 15.77 10.85
C ARG A 69 4.79 16.54 10.50
N GLU A 70 4.56 16.82 9.21
CA GLU A 70 3.40 17.60 8.78
C GLU A 70 2.15 16.70 8.70
N LEU A 71 2.31 15.46 8.24
CA LEU A 71 1.24 14.47 8.19
C LEU A 71 0.63 14.24 9.57
N GLU A 72 1.48 14.01 10.58
CA GLU A 72 1.06 13.78 11.95
C GLU A 72 0.39 15.00 12.57
N LYS A 73 0.68 16.23 12.14
CA LYS A 73 0.00 17.43 12.66
C LYS A 73 -1.43 17.53 12.17
N VAL A 74 -1.66 17.17 10.92
CA VAL A 74 -2.92 17.47 10.22
C VAL A 74 -3.87 16.29 10.15
N ASN A 75 -3.36 15.06 10.35
CA ASN A 75 -4.15 13.84 10.26
C ASN A 75 -3.87 12.88 11.43
N GLU A 76 -4.82 12.80 12.37
CA GLU A 76 -4.71 11.93 13.56
C GLU A 76 -4.77 10.42 13.20
N GLY A 77 -5.55 10.05 12.19
CA GLY A 77 -5.59 8.68 11.69
C GLY A 77 -4.22 8.26 11.14
N ALA A 78 -3.61 9.12 10.32
CA ALA A 78 -2.28 8.86 9.79
C ALA A 78 -1.22 8.82 10.90
N ARG A 79 -1.30 9.68 11.93
CA ARG A 79 -0.42 9.62 13.11
C ARG A 79 -0.46 8.25 13.80
N THR A 80 -1.65 7.67 13.91
CA THR A 80 -1.83 6.33 14.49
C THR A 80 -1.16 5.26 13.63
N VAL A 81 -1.29 5.36 12.31
CA VAL A 81 -0.63 4.47 11.35
C VAL A 81 0.89 4.59 11.42
N VAL A 82 1.44 5.81 11.49
CA VAL A 82 2.89 6.05 11.65
C VAL A 82 3.42 5.39 12.92
N SER A 83 2.76 5.62 14.07
CA SER A 83 3.16 5.04 15.36
C SER A 83 3.09 3.50 15.36
N SER A 84 2.05 2.93 14.74
CA SER A 84 1.91 1.48 14.58
C SER A 84 3.06 0.91 13.73
N LEU A 85 3.36 1.53 12.58
CA LEU A 85 4.48 1.12 11.74
C LEU A 85 5.82 1.22 12.47
N GLN A 86 6.09 2.32 13.18
CA GLN A 86 7.31 2.46 13.99
C GLN A 86 7.47 1.32 15.01
N SER A 87 6.37 0.93 15.66
CA SER A 87 6.38 -0.16 16.64
C SER A 87 6.66 -1.52 15.99
N LEU A 88 6.03 -1.80 14.85
CA LEU A 88 6.26 -3.04 14.09
C LEU A 88 7.69 -3.12 13.54
N LEU A 89 8.24 -2.01 13.08
CA LEU A 89 9.61 -1.94 12.57
C LEU A 89 10.68 -2.16 13.66
N GLN A 90 10.36 -1.88 14.92
CA GLN A 90 11.23 -2.18 16.06
C GLN A 90 11.04 -3.63 16.56
N SER A 91 9.81 -4.14 16.49
CA SER A 91 9.46 -5.49 16.95
C SER A 91 8.55 -6.16 15.91
N PRO A 92 9.15 -6.78 14.87
CA PRO A 92 8.42 -7.41 13.78
C PRO A 92 7.41 -8.44 14.28
N GLN A 93 6.16 -8.27 13.87
CA GLN A 93 5.05 -9.18 14.14
C GLN A 93 3.93 -8.97 13.10
N GLU A 94 3.01 -9.92 13.04
CA GLU A 94 1.76 -9.80 12.28
C GLU A 94 0.65 -9.39 13.24
N ILE A 95 -0.16 -8.41 12.86
CA ILE A 95 -1.30 -7.92 13.65
C ILE A 95 -2.56 -7.88 12.79
N PRO A 96 -3.77 -7.98 13.37
CA PRO A 96 -5.01 -8.09 12.59
C PRO A 96 -5.22 -7.00 11.53
N ASN A 97 -4.82 -5.76 11.81
CA ASN A 97 -4.85 -4.65 10.86
C ASN A 97 -3.44 -4.11 10.71
N MET A 98 -2.82 -4.39 9.56
CA MET A 98 -1.49 -3.89 9.25
C MET A 98 -1.55 -2.40 8.91
N PRO A 99 -0.50 -1.60 9.23
CA PRO A 99 -0.43 -0.20 8.87
C PRO A 99 -0.68 -0.01 7.37
N PHE A 100 -1.43 1.03 7.00
CA PHE A 100 -1.69 1.35 5.61
C PHE A 100 -1.94 2.85 5.45
N LEU A 101 -1.22 3.45 4.50
CA LEU A 101 -1.55 4.73 3.88
C LEU A 101 -1.60 4.56 2.36
N PRO A 102 -2.34 5.42 1.63
CA PRO A 102 -3.25 6.47 2.13
C PRO A 102 -4.45 5.89 2.93
N LEU A 103 -5.10 6.73 3.73
CA LEU A 103 -6.29 6.29 4.48
C LEU A 103 -7.47 6.06 3.52
N PHE A 104 -8.18 4.94 3.69
CA PHE A 104 -9.40 4.64 2.96
C PHE A 104 -10.60 4.60 3.90
N ASN A 105 -11.77 5.03 3.41
CA ASN A 105 -13.04 4.84 4.10
C ASN A 105 -13.57 3.41 3.86
N ALA A 106 -12.77 2.40 4.17
CA ALA A 106 -13.08 0.99 3.96
C ALA A 106 -12.31 0.14 4.97
N GLY A 107 -12.80 -1.08 5.25
CA GLY A 107 -12.11 -2.01 6.13
C GLY A 107 -11.01 -2.77 5.39
N GLN A 108 -9.86 -2.98 6.05
CA GLN A 108 -8.85 -3.92 5.56
C GLN A 108 -9.42 -5.33 5.68
N MET A 109 -9.63 -6.00 4.55
CA MET A 109 -10.34 -7.28 4.52
C MET A 109 -9.42 -8.44 4.96
N MET A 110 -8.16 -8.41 4.54
CA MET A 110 -7.17 -9.43 4.85
C MET A 110 -5.76 -8.86 4.64
N HIS A 111 -4.74 -9.54 5.15
CA HIS A 111 -3.36 -9.36 4.72
C HIS A 111 -2.70 -10.72 4.47
N THR A 112 -1.87 -10.79 3.44
CA THR A 112 -1.10 -11.99 3.07
C THR A 112 0.31 -11.62 2.64
N HIS A 113 1.22 -12.58 2.59
CA HIS A 113 2.61 -12.40 2.17
C HIS A 113 3.32 -11.25 2.89
N LEU A 114 3.11 -11.16 4.21
CA LEU A 114 3.80 -10.18 5.04
C LEU A 114 5.31 -10.43 5.00
N GLN A 115 6.04 -9.39 4.64
CA GLN A 115 7.49 -9.40 4.63
C GLN A 115 8.02 -8.06 5.11
N TYR A 116 8.98 -8.09 6.05
CA TYR A 116 9.76 -6.91 6.41
C TYR A 116 10.88 -6.76 5.39
N LEU A 117 10.97 -5.56 4.80
CA LEU A 117 11.82 -5.30 3.65
C LEU A 117 12.41 -3.90 3.78
N ASP A 118 13.73 -3.82 3.69
CA ASP A 118 14.45 -2.55 3.72
C ASP A 118 14.60 -1.95 2.31
N PHE A 119 14.77 -0.62 2.27
CA PHE A 119 15.04 0.16 1.07
C PHE A 119 16.26 1.07 1.29
N GLN A 120 16.81 1.68 0.24
CA GLN A 120 18.08 2.40 0.35
C GLN A 120 18.06 3.52 1.40
N SER A 121 16.90 4.13 1.62
CA SER A 121 16.74 5.24 2.56
C SER A 121 16.06 4.86 3.88
N GLY A 122 15.77 3.58 4.15
CA GLY A 122 15.09 3.19 5.37
C GLY A 122 14.62 1.73 5.44
N GLN A 123 13.59 1.51 6.23
CA GLN A 123 13.03 0.18 6.50
C GLN A 123 11.51 0.20 6.42
N GLY A 124 10.92 -0.94 6.10
CA GLY A 124 9.49 -1.07 5.92
C GLY A 124 9.00 -2.50 5.98
N LEU A 125 7.74 -2.66 5.62
CA LEU A 125 7.10 -3.95 5.42
C LEU A 125 6.20 -3.87 4.19
N ARG A 126 6.00 -5.02 3.55
CA ARG A 126 5.04 -5.20 2.47
C ARG A 126 4.13 -6.37 2.73
N TYR A 127 2.95 -6.33 2.13
CA TYR A 127 1.95 -7.40 2.17
C TYR A 127 0.96 -7.18 1.03
N LEU A 128 0.13 -8.20 0.75
CA LEU A 128 -1.01 -8.05 -0.13
C LEU A 128 -2.28 -7.84 0.69
N THR A 129 -3.18 -6.98 0.23
CA THR A 129 -4.43 -6.67 0.92
C THR A 129 -5.52 -6.26 -0.06
N MET A 130 -6.74 -6.21 0.44
CA MET A 130 -7.90 -5.65 -0.23
C MET A 130 -8.70 -4.81 0.78
N PHE A 131 -9.36 -3.75 0.31
CA PHE A 131 -10.22 -2.92 1.14
C PHE A 131 -11.65 -2.95 0.61
N SER A 132 -12.64 -3.09 1.50
CA SER A 132 -14.05 -3.03 1.10
C SER A 132 -14.95 -2.46 2.20
N GLN A 133 -16.11 -1.93 1.80
CA GLN A 133 -17.18 -1.52 2.71
C GLN A 133 -18.24 -2.62 2.91
N GLY A 134 -18.16 -3.72 2.17
CA GLY A 134 -19.20 -4.73 2.12
C GLY A 134 -18.69 -6.18 2.05
N ILE A 135 -19.66 -7.09 1.89
CA ILE A 135 -19.40 -8.51 1.65
C ILE A 135 -19.24 -8.70 0.15
N VAL A 136 -18.00 -8.89 -0.28
CA VAL A 136 -17.62 -9.12 -1.68
C VAL A 136 -16.55 -10.22 -1.74
N PRO A 137 -16.43 -10.98 -2.83
CA PRO A 137 -15.33 -11.92 -2.98
C PRO A 137 -13.98 -11.19 -2.90
N ILE A 138 -12.96 -11.84 -2.34
CA ILE A 138 -11.58 -11.37 -2.51
C ILE A 138 -11.23 -11.52 -4.00
N ASN A 139 -10.86 -10.43 -4.67
CA ASN A 139 -10.86 -10.35 -6.13
C ASN A 139 -9.65 -9.60 -6.71
N ASN A 140 -9.47 -9.67 -8.02
CA ASN A 140 -8.35 -9.07 -8.74
C ASN A 140 -8.53 -7.59 -9.12
N ASP A 141 -9.72 -7.00 -8.99
CA ASP A 141 -9.99 -5.58 -9.24
C ASP A 141 -9.59 -4.69 -8.04
N GLU A 142 -9.46 -5.29 -6.86
CA GLU A 142 -9.17 -4.58 -5.61
C GLU A 142 -7.91 -5.09 -4.87
N LEU A 143 -7.30 -6.19 -5.34
CA LEU A 143 -6.09 -6.75 -4.71
C LEU A 143 -4.87 -5.89 -4.99
N ILE A 144 -4.21 -5.43 -3.92
CA ILE A 144 -3.02 -4.60 -4.00
C ILE A 144 -1.84 -5.25 -3.28
N TYR A 145 -0.67 -5.14 -3.89
CA TYR A 145 0.60 -5.13 -3.18
C TYR A 145 0.75 -3.76 -2.54
N THR A 146 1.02 -3.76 -1.24
CA THR A 146 1.31 -2.54 -0.51
C THR A 146 2.64 -2.63 0.22
N TYR A 147 3.40 -1.53 0.19
CA TYR A 147 4.61 -1.35 0.97
C TYR A 147 4.43 -0.15 1.88
N GLN A 148 4.83 -0.26 3.14
CA GLN A 148 4.68 0.78 4.16
C GLN A 148 6.01 0.89 4.91
N GLY A 149 6.68 2.04 4.80
CA GLY A 149 8.04 2.22 5.30
C GLY A 149 8.32 3.62 5.83
N LEU A 150 9.43 3.74 6.55
CA LEU A 150 9.94 4.98 7.10
C LEU A 150 11.40 5.15 6.69
N THR A 151 11.78 6.39 6.36
CA THR A 151 13.19 6.71 6.16
C THR A 151 13.95 6.59 7.49
N SER A 152 15.24 6.24 7.44
CA SER A 152 16.07 6.05 8.64
C SER A 152 16.19 7.32 9.51
N ASP A 153 16.00 8.50 8.92
CA ASP A 153 15.96 9.77 9.64
C ASP A 153 14.56 10.14 10.18
N GLY A 154 13.56 9.30 9.93
CA GLY A 154 12.18 9.46 10.37
C GLY A 154 11.42 10.61 9.71
N LYS A 155 11.98 11.27 8.68
CA LYS A 155 11.35 12.44 8.05
C LYS A 155 10.22 12.08 7.10
N TYR A 156 10.30 10.93 6.43
CA TYR A 156 9.34 10.55 5.40
C TYR A 156 8.71 9.19 5.66
N TYR A 157 7.40 9.13 5.41
CA TYR A 157 6.63 7.91 5.31
C TYR A 157 6.49 7.55 3.83
N VAL A 158 6.75 6.29 3.50
CA VAL A 158 6.63 5.75 2.15
C VAL A 158 5.49 4.76 2.13
N ALA A 159 4.50 5.00 1.27
CA ALA A 159 3.42 4.07 0.98
C ALA A 159 3.46 3.69 -0.51
N ALA A 160 3.41 2.41 -0.84
CA ALA A 160 3.13 1.95 -2.20
C ALA A 160 1.75 1.30 -2.25
N VAL A 161 1.00 1.60 -3.31
CA VAL A 161 -0.27 0.96 -3.65
C VAL A 161 -0.14 0.52 -5.09
N LEU A 162 0.11 -0.78 -5.29
CA LEU A 162 0.43 -1.35 -6.58
C LEU A 162 -0.56 -2.49 -6.86
N PRO A 163 -1.40 -2.38 -7.90
CA PRO A 163 -2.28 -3.47 -8.30
C PRO A 163 -1.51 -4.76 -8.51
N VAL A 164 -2.07 -5.88 -8.06
CA VAL A 164 -1.52 -7.22 -8.28
C VAL A 164 -2.67 -8.21 -8.45
N THR A 165 -2.45 -9.25 -9.24
CA THR A 165 -3.47 -10.27 -9.51
C THR A 165 -2.93 -11.66 -9.26
N HIS A 166 -3.85 -12.60 -9.00
CA HIS A 166 -3.57 -14.02 -8.94
C HIS A 166 -4.67 -14.81 -9.64
N THR A 167 -4.31 -15.83 -10.42
CA THR A 167 -5.26 -16.60 -11.24
C THR A 167 -6.27 -17.42 -10.44
N SER A 168 -6.05 -17.58 -9.13
CA SER A 168 -7.00 -18.26 -8.23
C SER A 168 -8.14 -17.37 -7.76
N LEU A 169 -8.08 -16.06 -8.01
CA LEU A 169 -9.08 -15.09 -7.59
C LEU A 169 -10.04 -14.77 -8.75
N PRO A 170 -11.32 -14.46 -8.45
CA PRO A 170 -12.23 -13.89 -9.43
C PRO A 170 -11.70 -12.57 -9.98
N ALA A 171 -12.18 -12.20 -11.17
CA ALA A 171 -11.78 -10.96 -11.82
C ALA A 171 -12.17 -9.72 -11.01
N ASP A 172 -13.39 -9.71 -10.46
CA ASP A 172 -13.96 -8.57 -9.73
C ASP A 172 -14.79 -9.03 -8.51
N GLY A 173 -15.34 -8.06 -7.77
CA GLY A 173 -16.15 -8.27 -6.57
C GLY A 173 -17.60 -8.73 -6.82
N SER A 174 -17.97 -9.16 -8.04
CA SER A 174 -19.32 -9.60 -8.34
C SER A 174 -19.68 -10.89 -7.61
N VAL A 175 -20.82 -10.89 -6.90
CA VAL A 175 -21.38 -12.11 -6.31
C VAL A 175 -22.18 -12.87 -7.36
N THR A 176 -21.70 -14.05 -7.69
CA THR A 176 -22.23 -14.90 -8.77
C THR A 176 -23.09 -16.05 -8.27
N GLY A 177 -23.06 -16.35 -6.97
CA GLY A 177 -23.64 -17.56 -6.37
C GLY A 177 -22.77 -18.81 -6.57
N SER A 178 -21.59 -18.66 -7.18
CA SER A 178 -20.60 -19.75 -7.34
C SER A 178 -19.47 -19.68 -6.31
N GLU A 179 -19.56 -18.74 -5.37
CA GLU A 179 -18.61 -18.59 -4.27
C GLU A 179 -18.65 -19.83 -3.36
N PRO A 180 -17.55 -20.14 -2.65
CA PRO A 180 -17.54 -21.21 -1.65
C PRO A 180 -18.69 -21.05 -0.64
N PRO A 181 -19.29 -22.15 -0.13
CA PRO A 181 -20.43 -22.07 0.79
C PRO A 181 -20.19 -21.16 2.00
N GLU A 182 -18.96 -21.12 2.51
CA GLU A 182 -18.54 -20.25 3.60
C GLU A 182 -18.70 -18.76 3.30
N PHE A 183 -18.67 -18.33 2.04
CA PHE A 183 -18.92 -16.93 1.66
C PHE A 183 -20.26 -16.42 2.22
N VAL A 184 -21.28 -17.28 2.20
CA VAL A 184 -22.62 -16.97 2.71
C VAL A 184 -22.78 -17.37 4.17
N SER A 185 -22.29 -18.55 4.56
CA SER A 185 -22.55 -19.09 5.91
C SER A 185 -21.64 -18.53 7.00
N ASP A 186 -20.40 -18.16 6.65
CA ASP A 186 -19.39 -17.63 7.56
C ASP A 186 -18.33 -16.83 6.78
N TYR A 187 -18.66 -15.57 6.48
CA TYR A 187 -17.81 -14.71 5.66
C TYR A 187 -16.42 -14.49 6.25
N ALA A 188 -16.29 -14.47 7.58
CA ALA A 188 -14.99 -14.34 8.23
C ALA A 188 -14.11 -15.58 7.96
N ALA A 189 -14.70 -16.78 8.02
CA ALA A 189 -14.00 -18.01 7.64
C ALA A 189 -13.63 -18.02 6.13
N TYR A 190 -14.51 -17.54 5.25
CA TYR A 190 -14.20 -17.38 3.82
C TYR A 190 -12.97 -16.51 3.59
N VAL A 191 -12.93 -15.32 4.21
CA VAL A 191 -11.80 -14.39 4.08
C VAL A 191 -10.52 -15.02 4.63
N ALA A 192 -10.58 -15.63 5.80
CA ALA A 192 -9.42 -16.30 6.41
C ALA A 192 -8.88 -17.46 5.56
N ASN A 193 -9.77 -18.31 5.02
CA ASN A 193 -9.39 -19.43 4.15
C ASN A 193 -8.78 -18.94 2.84
N THR A 194 -9.33 -17.88 2.25
CA THR A 194 -8.81 -17.29 1.02
C THR A 194 -7.43 -16.68 1.25
N ALA A 195 -7.24 -15.94 2.35
CA ALA A 195 -5.95 -15.40 2.75
C ALA A 195 -4.91 -16.52 3.01
N ALA A 196 -5.29 -17.58 3.71
CA ALA A 196 -4.43 -18.73 3.94
C ALA A 196 -4.02 -19.42 2.63
N SER A 197 -4.94 -19.57 1.68
CA SER A 197 -4.65 -20.11 0.35
C SER A 197 -3.66 -19.24 -0.43
N LEU A 198 -3.88 -17.93 -0.44
CA LEU A 198 -2.97 -16.97 -1.08
C LEU A 198 -1.57 -17.02 -0.47
N ASN A 199 -1.44 -17.10 0.86
CA ASN A 199 -0.15 -17.22 1.57
C ASN A 199 0.70 -18.43 1.15
N THR A 200 0.09 -19.46 0.58
CA THR A 200 0.82 -20.65 0.11
C THR A 200 1.30 -20.54 -1.34
N GLN A 201 0.84 -19.54 -2.09
CA GLN A 201 1.21 -19.33 -3.50
C GLN A 201 2.64 -18.82 -3.60
N ALA A 202 3.34 -19.16 -4.68
CA ALA A 202 4.70 -18.67 -4.88
C ALA A 202 4.69 -17.21 -5.36
N ALA A 203 5.68 -16.40 -4.94
CA ALA A 203 5.75 -14.99 -5.31
C ALA A 203 5.68 -14.72 -6.83
N ASN A 204 6.22 -15.64 -7.64
CA ASN A 204 6.25 -15.55 -9.10
C ASN A 204 4.98 -16.04 -9.80
N THR A 205 3.96 -16.50 -9.06
CA THR A 205 2.64 -16.82 -9.63
C THR A 205 1.68 -15.63 -9.58
N PHE A 206 2.05 -14.57 -8.86
CA PHE A 206 1.36 -13.29 -8.92
C PHE A 206 1.78 -12.52 -10.16
N THR A 207 0.90 -11.65 -10.63
CA THR A 207 1.20 -10.71 -11.71
C THR A 207 0.95 -9.28 -11.23
N PRO A 208 1.97 -8.40 -11.19
CA PRO A 208 3.39 -8.70 -11.37
C PRO A 208 3.97 -9.65 -10.31
N ASP A 209 5.16 -10.20 -10.59
CA ASP A 209 5.90 -11.05 -9.65
C ASP A 209 6.25 -10.25 -8.38
N LEU A 210 5.92 -10.79 -7.21
CA LEU A 210 6.16 -10.09 -5.94
C LEU A 210 7.65 -9.84 -5.68
N THR A 211 8.54 -10.71 -6.16
CA THR A 211 10.00 -10.52 -6.02
C THR A 211 10.53 -9.35 -6.84
N GLN A 212 9.90 -9.05 -7.98
CA GLN A 212 10.23 -7.87 -8.77
C GLN A 212 9.74 -6.60 -8.08
N LEU A 213 8.53 -6.64 -7.50
CA LEU A 213 7.98 -5.54 -6.71
C LEU A 213 8.85 -5.26 -5.47
N ASP A 214 9.30 -6.31 -4.78
CA ASP A 214 10.25 -6.20 -3.67
C ASP A 214 11.56 -5.54 -4.10
N ALA A 215 12.15 -5.99 -5.21
CA ALA A 215 13.40 -5.43 -5.73
C ALA A 215 13.26 -3.94 -6.09
N MET A 216 12.15 -3.56 -6.72
CA MET A 216 11.85 -2.15 -7.00
C MET A 216 11.74 -1.34 -5.70
N MET A 217 10.98 -1.82 -4.71
CA MET A 217 10.85 -1.10 -3.43
C MET A 217 12.20 -1.01 -2.69
N SER A 218 13.01 -2.06 -2.69
CA SER A 218 14.35 -2.03 -2.08
C SER A 218 15.34 -1.08 -2.79
N SER A 219 15.10 -0.77 -4.06
CA SER A 219 15.90 0.19 -4.83
C SER A 219 15.57 1.65 -4.52
N LEU A 220 14.41 1.91 -3.90
CA LEU A 220 13.91 3.26 -3.66
C LEU A 220 14.92 4.05 -2.81
N GLU A 221 15.26 5.24 -3.28
CA GLU A 221 16.12 6.19 -2.59
C GLU A 221 15.43 7.56 -2.55
N ILE A 222 15.43 8.16 -1.36
CA ILE A 222 14.82 9.46 -1.03
C ILE A 222 15.95 10.35 -0.49
N LYS A 223 16.22 11.45 -1.20
CA LYS A 223 17.29 12.42 -0.91
C LYS A 223 16.76 13.78 -0.52
#